data_AF-X8DRG6-F1
#
_entry.id   AF-X8DRG6-F1
#
_cell.length_a   1.000
_cell.length_b   1.000
_cell.length_c   1.000
_cell.angle_alpha   90.00
_cell.angle_beta   90.00
_cell.angle_gamma   90.00
#
_symmetry.space_group_name_H-M   'P 1'
#
loop_
_entity.id
_entity.type
_entity.pdbx_description
1 polymer ?
#
loop_
_entity_poly.entity_id
_entity_poly.type
_entity_poly.pdbx_seq_one_letter_code
_entity_poly.pdbx_strand_id
1 'polypeptide(L)' 'MIEQYRRPFDEILHSPESIDQLGELDIELALCQLVGPLVFARMTGLRVITHQDCTRIVEGFIAAQTGDQPAWVEASSPNQ' A
#
# COMPACT_ATOMS: atom_id res chain seq x y z
N MET A 1 -15.71 -14.03 7.44
CA MET A 1 -14.30 -14.46 7.66
C MET A 1 -13.31 -13.39 7.24
N ILE A 2 -13.59 -12.58 6.21
CA ILE A 2 -12.75 -11.44 5.78
C ILE A 2 -12.74 -10.27 6.78
N GLU A 3 -13.85 -10.01 7.50
CA GLU A 3 -13.94 -8.92 8.50
C GLU A 3 -12.77 -8.85 9.48
N GLN A 4 -12.30 -10.01 9.98
CA GLN A 4 -11.23 -10.05 10.98
C GLN A 4 -9.87 -9.63 10.40
N TYR A 5 -9.68 -9.85 9.11
CA TYR A 5 -8.48 -9.41 8.39
C TYR A 5 -8.57 -7.93 8.03
N ARG A 6 -9.78 -7.44 7.71
CA ARG A 6 -10.04 -6.05 7.33
C ARG A 6 -9.98 -5.09 8.51
N ARG A 7 -10.51 -5.48 9.67
CA ARG A 7 -10.59 -4.62 10.87
C ARG A 7 -9.29 -3.88 11.22
N PRO A 8 -8.10 -4.50 11.30
CA PRO A 8 -6.88 -3.76 11.65
C PRO A 8 -6.54 -2.68 10.62
N PHE A 9 -6.83 -2.90 9.34
CA PHE A 9 -6.64 -1.88 8.31
C PHE A 9 -7.67 -0.76 8.43
N ASP A 10 -8.95 -1.09 8.68
CA ASP A 10 -9.99 -0.07 8.92
C ASP A 10 -9.60 0.81 10.11
N GLU A 11 -9.14 0.21 11.22
CA GLU A 11 -8.75 0.94 12.45
C GLU A 11 -7.57 1.88 12.22
N ILE A 12 -6.56 1.44 11.46
CA ILE A 12 -5.38 2.26 11.16
C ILE A 12 -5.74 3.36 10.15
N LEU A 13 -6.34 3.00 9.02
CA LEU A 13 -6.55 3.91 7.89
C LEU A 13 -7.65 4.95 8.15
N HIS A 14 -8.63 4.66 9.03
CA HIS A 14 -9.62 5.63 9.49
C HIS A 14 -9.27 6.29 10.83
N SER A 15 -8.04 6.09 11.33
CA SER A 15 -7.61 6.82 12.51
C SER A 15 -7.60 8.34 12.22
N PRO A 16 -7.90 9.19 13.22
CA PRO A 16 -7.87 10.65 13.03
C PRO A 16 -6.52 11.15 12.48
N GLU A 17 -5.43 10.52 12.89
CA GLU A 17 -4.09 10.81 12.39
C GLU A 17 -3.93 10.49 10.90
N SER A 18 -4.45 9.34 10.46
CA SER A 18 -4.41 8.96 9.05
C SER A 18 -5.30 9.87 8.19
N ILE A 19 -6.47 10.26 8.69
CA ILE A 19 -7.36 11.18 7.97
C ILE A 19 -6.71 12.57 7.83
N ASP A 20 -6.01 13.06 8.86
CA ASP A 20 -5.29 14.34 8.81
C ASP A 20 -4.14 14.31 7.78
N GLN A 21 -3.40 13.19 7.69
CA GLN A 21 -2.23 13.07 6.82
C GLN A 21 -2.56 12.64 5.38
N LEU A 22 -3.54 11.76 5.21
CA LEU A 22 -3.85 11.08 3.95
C LEU A 22 -5.20 11.53 3.36
N GLY A 23 -6.05 12.20 4.14
CA GLY A 23 -7.43 12.48 3.78
C GLY A 23 -8.35 11.26 3.94
N GLU A 24 -9.59 11.41 3.49
CA GLU A 24 -10.54 10.29 3.46
C GLU A 24 -10.14 9.27 2.39
N LEU A 25 -10.12 7.99 2.79
CA LEU A 25 -9.73 6.87 1.94
C LEU A 25 -10.94 5.99 1.62
N ASP A 26 -11.05 5.55 0.38
CA ASP A 26 -11.86 4.36 0.06
C ASP A 26 -11.10 3.12 0.55
N ILE A 27 -11.53 2.57 1.68
CA ILE A 27 -10.81 1.45 2.31
C ILE A 27 -10.82 0.18 1.47
N GLU A 28 -11.87 -0.06 0.68
CA GLU A 28 -11.91 -1.26 -0.16
C GLU A 28 -10.84 -1.17 -1.25
N LEU A 29 -10.70 0.03 -1.83
CA LEU A 29 -9.63 0.31 -2.77
C LEU A 29 -8.25 0.27 -2.11
N ALA A 30 -8.09 0.88 -0.93
CA ALA A 30 -6.82 0.87 -0.19
C ALA A 30 -6.35 -0.55 0.14
N LEU A 31 -7.27 -1.43 0.56
CA LEU A 31 -6.98 -2.84 0.79
C LEU A 31 -6.57 -3.56 -0.51
N CYS A 32 -7.24 -3.27 -1.62
CA CYS A 32 -6.84 -3.85 -2.91
C CYS A 32 -5.43 -3.41 -3.31
N GLN A 33 -5.05 -2.16 -3.05
CA GLN A 33 -3.71 -1.65 -3.35
C GLN A 33 -2.64 -2.23 -2.42
N LEU A 34 -2.93 -2.36 -1.13
CA LEU A 34 -1.97 -2.86 -0.12
C LEU A 34 -1.81 -4.38 -0.18
N VAL A 35 -2.89 -5.12 -0.39
CA VAL A 35 -2.92 -6.59 -0.28
C VAL A 35 -2.87 -7.28 -1.65
N GLY A 36 -3.38 -6.61 -2.70
CA GLY A 36 -3.42 -7.14 -4.07
C GLY A 36 -2.07 -7.63 -4.57
N PRO A 37 -0.97 -6.86 -4.43
CA PRO A 37 0.37 -7.31 -4.86
C PRO A 37 0.85 -8.57 -4.14
N LEU A 38 0.55 -8.71 -2.84
CA LEU A 38 0.95 -9.86 -2.02
C LEU A 38 0.22 -11.13 -2.48
N VAL A 39 -1.10 -11.03 -2.66
CA VAL A 39 -1.94 -12.12 -3.11
C VAL A 39 -1.57 -12.52 -4.54
N PHE A 40 -1.37 -11.54 -5.42
CA PHE A 40 -0.97 -11.79 -6.81
C PHE A 40 0.37 -12.51 -6.91
N ALA A 41 1.41 -12.03 -6.20
CA ALA A 41 2.71 -12.68 -6.19
C ALA A 41 2.64 -14.12 -5.65
N ARG A 42 1.84 -14.34 -4.60
CA ARG A 42 1.63 -15.67 -4.02
C ARG A 42 0.89 -16.62 -4.96
N MET A 43 -0.16 -16.17 -5.63
CA MET A 43 -0.96 -16.98 -6.54
C MET A 43 -0.20 -17.38 -7.80
N THR A 44 0.63 -16.48 -8.31
CA THR A 44 1.39 -16.68 -9.56
C THR A 44 2.73 -17.37 -9.34
N GLY A 45 3.26 -17.35 -8.12
CA GLY A 45 4.64 -17.75 -7.85
C GLY A 45 5.67 -16.78 -8.45
N LEU A 46 5.25 -15.58 -8.86
CA LEU A 46 6.09 -14.61 -9.56
C LEU A 46 7.34 -14.23 -8.78
N ARG A 47 7.19 -14.00 -7.46
CA ARG A 47 8.30 -13.70 -6.56
C ARG A 47 7.93 -13.96 -5.10
N VAL A 48 8.95 -14.20 -4.28
CA VAL A 48 8.81 -14.13 -2.82
C VAL A 48 8.77 -12.66 -2.41
N ILE A 49 7.70 -12.26 -1.73
CA ILE A 49 7.57 -10.92 -1.14
C ILE A 49 8.38 -10.87 0.15
N THR A 50 9.35 -9.97 0.19
CA THR A 50 10.18 -9.70 1.36
C THR A 50 9.59 -8.59 2.22
N HIS A 51 10.11 -8.41 3.44
CA HIS A 51 9.73 -7.26 4.28
C HIS A 51 10.01 -5.92 3.58
N GLN A 52 11.13 -5.81 2.84
CA GLN A 52 11.46 -4.59 2.11
C GLN A 52 10.46 -4.29 0.98
N ASP A 53 9.92 -5.33 0.34
CA ASP A 53 8.85 -5.17 -0.65
C ASP A 53 7.56 -4.67 -0.01
N CYS A 54 7.20 -5.20 1.17
CA CYS A 54 6.06 -4.69 1.94
C CYS A 54 6.22 -3.21 2.27
N THR A 55 7.40 -2.79 2.75
CA THR A 55 7.68 -1.37 3.03
C THR A 55 7.49 -0.51 1.78
N ARG A 56 8.04 -0.90 0.64
CA ARG A 56 7.88 -0.16 -0.62
C ARG A 56 6.44 -0.08 -1.10
N ILE A 57 5.64 -1.13 -0.90
CA ILE A 57 4.21 -1.14 -1.24
C ILE A 57 3.46 -0.11 -0.40
N VAL A 58 3.70 -0.10 0.92
CA VAL A 58 3.06 0.86 1.84
C VAL A 58 3.49 2.29 1.55
N GLU A 59 4.79 2.51 1.36
CA GLU A 59 5.31 3.84 1.04
C GLU A 59 4.77 4.34 -0.31
N GLY A 60 4.70 3.47 -1.32
CA GLY A 60 4.11 3.81 -2.62
C GLY A 60 2.62 4.14 -2.52
N PHE A 61 1.88 3.44 -1.65
CA PHE A 61 0.49 3.76 -1.34
C PHE A 61 0.35 5.15 -0.70
N ILE A 62 1.15 5.44 0.33
CA ILE A 62 1.14 6.75 1.03
C ILE A 62 1.47 7.87 0.05
N ALA A 63 2.53 7.72 -0.72
CA ALA A 63 2.97 8.68 -1.73
C ALA A 63 1.90 9.00 -2.79
N ALA A 64 1.19 7.96 -3.26
CA ALA A 64 0.10 8.14 -4.22
C ALA A 64 -1.06 8.95 -3.62
N GLN A 65 -1.29 8.81 -2.32
CA GLN A 65 -2.36 9.52 -1.62
C GLN A 65 -2.01 10.96 -1.26
N THR A 66 -0.75 11.22 -0.87
CA THR A 66 -0.27 12.57 -0.55
C THR A 66 0.09 13.39 -1.79
N GLY A 67 0.18 12.74 -2.96
CA GLY A 67 0.71 13.35 -4.18
C GLY A 67 2.22 13.59 -4.14
N ASP A 68 2.91 13.07 -3.11
CA ASP A 68 4.34 13.20 -2.90
C ASP A 68 5.03 11.95 -3.46
N GLN A 69 5.58 12.04 -4.68
CA GLN A 69 6.11 10.87 -5.37
C GLN A 69 7.35 10.32 -4.63
N PRO A 70 7.45 9.00 -4.38
CA PRO A 70 8.53 8.49 -3.54
C PRO A 70 9.86 8.49 -4.27
N ALA A 71 10.94 8.88 -3.58
CA ALA A 71 12.28 9.08 -4.16
C ALA A 71 12.90 7.86 -4.88
N TRP A 72 12.47 6.62 -4.59
CA TRP A 72 12.94 5.42 -5.33
C TRP A 72 12.22 5.21 -6.68
N VAL A 73 11.11 5.91 -6.94
CA VAL A 73 10.44 5.90 -8.25
C VAL A 73 11.27 6.70 -9.26
N GLU A 74 11.90 7.80 -8.85
CA GLU A 74 12.81 8.60 -9.68
C GLU A 74 14.11 7.83 -9.98
N ALA A 75 14.71 7.19 -8.97
CA ALA A 75 15.95 6.43 -9.13
C ALA A 75 15.81 5.15 -10.00
N SER A 76 14.57 4.69 -10.23
CA SER A 76 14.27 3.53 -11.08
C SER A 76 13.90 3.92 -12.51
N SER A 77 13.84 5.21 -12.84
CA SER A 77 13.70 5.65 -14.22
C SER A 77 14.98 5.29 -14.98
N PRO A 78 14.93 4.44 -16.02
CA PRO A 78 16.08 4.22 -16.87
C PRO A 78 16.44 5.57 -17.48
N ASN A 79 17.68 6.00 -17.24
CA ASN A 79 18.33 7.14 -17.83
C ASN A 79 17.83 7.39 -19.27
N GLN A 80 17.21 8.56 -19.48
CA GLN A 80 16.78 9.05 -20.79
C GLN A 80 17.95 9.06 -21.79
#